data_AF-A0A817W545-F1
#
_entry.id   AF-A0A817W545-F1
#
_cell.length_a   1.000
_cell.length_b   1.000
_cell.length_c   1.000
_cell.angle_alpha   90.00
_cell.angle_beta   90.00
_cell.angle_gamma   90.00
#
_symmetry.space_group_name_H-M   'P 1'
#
loop_
_entity.id
_entity.type
_entity.pdbx_description
1 polymer ?
#
loop_
_entity_poly.entity_id
_entity_poly.type
_entity_poly.pdbx_seq_one_letter_code
_entity_poly.pdbx_strand_id
1 'polypeptide(L)'
;MKDELDYYCLLRNRGVQMPGYFDHQTGKFVYVEEMEPELVVPDLTDFKLKPYVSYDVTEIKQDQFLARDLFNATYAKSIADQFKRGEINPIDDNDNEEKKEKTDTMS
;
A
#
# COMPACT_ATOMS: atom_id res chain seq x y z
N MET A 1 -13.72 -12.82 -31.49
CA MET A 1 -14.58 -11.65 -31.18
C MET A 1 -14.37 -11.07 -29.78
N LYS A 2 -13.70 -11.76 -28.83
CA LYS A 2 -13.29 -11.17 -27.55
C LYS A 2 -12.16 -10.13 -27.72
N ASP A 3 -11.26 -10.38 -28.66
CA ASP A 3 -10.01 -9.62 -28.75
C ASP A 3 -10.11 -8.25 -29.44
N GLU A 4 -11.14 -7.99 -30.27
CA GLU A 4 -11.19 -6.75 -31.08
C GLU A 4 -11.65 -5.51 -30.29
N LEU A 5 -12.60 -5.63 -29.37
CA LEU A 5 -13.10 -4.48 -28.59
C LEU A 5 -12.08 -4.01 -27.55
N ASP A 6 -11.37 -4.94 -26.90
CA ASP A 6 -10.27 -4.63 -25.99
C ASP A 6 -9.09 -3.96 -26.73
N TYR A 7 -8.86 -4.33 -27.99
CA TYR A 7 -7.77 -3.78 -28.81
C TYR A 7 -7.99 -2.30 -29.21
N TYR A 8 -9.25 -1.87 -29.41
CA TYR A 8 -9.55 -0.48 -29.77
C TYR A 8 -9.41 0.49 -28.59
N CYS A 9 -9.56 0.02 -27.36
CA CYS A 9 -9.27 0.76 -26.13
C CYS A 9 -7.77 1.06 -26.00
N LEU A 10 -6.90 0.08 -26.24
CA LEU A 10 -5.47 0.19 -25.94
C LEU A 10 -4.67 1.05 -26.94
N LEU A 11 -5.05 1.07 -28.22
CA LEU A 11 -4.25 1.75 -29.27
C LEU A 11 -4.55 3.24 -29.45
N ARG A 12 -5.73 3.74 -29.03
CA ARG A 12 -6.10 5.17 -29.16
C ARG A 12 -6.00 5.97 -27.86
N ASN A 13 -5.95 5.32 -26.70
CA ASN A 13 -6.11 5.99 -25.41
C ASN A 13 -4.84 6.57 -24.78
N ARG A 14 -3.72 6.71 -25.51
CA ARG A 14 -2.47 7.37 -25.02
C ARG A 14 -1.99 6.87 -23.63
N GLY A 15 -2.30 5.64 -23.24
CA GLY A 15 -1.97 5.07 -21.93
C GLY A 15 -2.94 5.41 -20.78
N VAL A 16 -4.10 5.98 -21.07
CA VAL A 16 -5.16 6.22 -20.07
C VAL A 16 -5.79 4.90 -19.64
N GLN A 17 -5.80 4.65 -18.32
CA GLN A 17 -6.56 3.57 -17.70
C GLN A 17 -8.01 4.03 -17.51
N MET A 18 -8.97 3.28 -18.10
CA MET A 18 -10.39 3.65 -18.03
C MET A 18 -11.04 3.09 -16.75
N PRO A 19 -11.86 3.87 -16.03
CA PRO A 19 -12.55 3.43 -14.81
C PRO A 19 -13.83 2.63 -15.16
N GLY A 20 -13.65 1.45 -15.74
CA GLY A 20 -14.74 0.59 -16.16
C GLY A 20 -14.34 -0.35 -17.29
N TYR A 21 -15.32 -1.05 -17.86
CA TYR A 21 -15.12 -1.99 -18.95
C TYR A 21 -16.20 -1.86 -20.02
N PHE A 22 -15.93 -2.37 -21.21
CA PHE A 22 -16.95 -2.45 -22.27
C PHE A 22 -17.72 -3.76 -22.15
N ASP A 23 -19.04 -3.68 -22.08
CA ASP A 23 -19.90 -4.86 -22.11
C ASP A 23 -19.85 -5.52 -23.50
N HIS A 24 -19.54 -6.81 -23.55
CA HIS A 24 -19.40 -7.57 -24.79
C HIS A 24 -20.72 -7.79 -25.53
N GLN A 25 -21.87 -7.75 -24.82
CA GLN A 25 -23.18 -7.96 -25.45
C GLN A 25 -23.73 -6.67 -26.06
N THR A 26 -23.60 -5.56 -25.32
CA THR A 26 -24.18 -4.28 -25.72
C THR A 26 -23.18 -3.36 -26.42
N GLY A 27 -21.87 -3.64 -26.32
CA GLY A 27 -20.79 -2.80 -26.84
C GLY A 27 -20.68 -1.44 -26.16
N LYS A 28 -21.37 -1.26 -25.03
CA LYS A 28 -21.42 0.00 -24.28
C LYS A 28 -20.39 -0.02 -23.15
N PHE A 29 -19.83 1.15 -22.86
CA PHE A 29 -18.97 1.34 -21.70
C PHE A 29 -19.81 1.32 -20.42
N VAL A 30 -19.43 0.47 -19.48
CA VAL A 30 -20.01 0.37 -18.14
C VAL A 30 -19.01 0.96 -17.16
N TYR A 31 -19.42 2.06 -16.52
CA TYR A 31 -18.63 2.74 -15.50
C TYR A 31 -18.72 2.01 -14.16
N VAL A 32 -17.59 1.90 -13.47
CA VAL A 32 -17.49 1.27 -12.14
C VAL A 32 -16.87 2.30 -11.19
N GLU A 33 -17.63 2.73 -10.18
CA GLU A 33 -17.24 3.82 -9.27
C GLU A 33 -15.98 3.46 -8.46
N GLU A 34 -15.84 2.18 -8.08
CA GLU A 34 -14.68 1.68 -7.33
C GLU A 34 -13.38 1.67 -8.15
N MET A 35 -13.46 1.82 -9.48
CA MET A 35 -12.27 1.95 -10.35
C MET A 35 -11.81 3.40 -10.51
N GLU A 36 -12.58 4.38 -10.03
CA GLU A 36 -12.18 5.79 -10.04
C GLU A 36 -11.22 6.06 -8.87
N PRO A 37 -10.00 6.59 -9.13
CA PRO A 37 -9.06 6.89 -8.06
C PRO A 37 -9.50 8.12 -7.27
N GLU A 38 -9.78 7.95 -5.99
CA GLU A 38 -10.06 9.06 -5.08
C GLU A 38 -8.77 9.72 -4.58
N LEU A 39 -8.71 11.06 -4.62
CA LEU A 39 -7.60 11.84 -4.06
C LEU A 39 -7.86 12.14 -2.58
N VAL A 40 -7.15 11.42 -1.69
CA VAL A 40 -7.20 11.66 -0.25
C VAL A 40 -6.31 12.86 0.10
N VAL A 41 -6.92 14.03 0.27
CA VAL A 41 -6.22 15.29 0.61
C VAL A 41 -6.34 15.59 2.11
N PRO A 42 -5.23 15.63 2.87
CA PRO A 42 -5.26 16.01 4.29
C PRO A 42 -5.49 17.52 4.46
N ASP A 43 -6.00 17.93 5.64
CA ASP A 43 -6.06 19.35 6.01
C ASP A 43 -4.64 19.90 6.26
N LEU A 44 -4.34 21.04 5.65
CA LEU A 44 -3.03 21.71 5.71
C LEU A 44 -3.05 22.97 6.57
N THR A 45 -4.13 23.23 7.31
CA THR A 45 -4.22 24.36 8.24
C THR A 45 -3.11 24.26 9.29
N ASP A 46 -2.35 25.35 9.48
CA ASP A 46 -1.19 25.44 10.40
C ASP A 46 -0.06 24.42 10.16
N PHE A 47 0.10 23.91 8.93
CA PHE A 47 1.18 22.99 8.59
C PHE A 47 2.56 23.69 8.58
N LYS A 48 3.47 23.22 9.44
CA LYS A 48 4.77 23.87 9.67
C LYS A 48 5.82 23.59 8.59
N LEU A 49 5.68 22.46 7.88
CA LEU A 49 6.68 22.04 6.89
C LEU A 49 6.48 22.80 5.58
N LYS A 50 7.58 23.24 4.99
CA LYS A 50 7.62 23.97 3.72
C LYS A 50 8.26 23.10 2.63
N PRO A 51 7.98 23.34 1.33
CA PRO A 51 8.55 22.56 0.23
C PRO A 51 10.09 22.63 0.15
N TYR A 52 10.68 23.69 0.69
CA TYR A 52 12.12 23.91 0.71
C TYR A 52 12.62 24.13 2.13
N VAL A 53 13.86 23.73 2.34
CA VAL A 53 14.60 23.89 3.60
C VAL A 53 15.61 25.03 3.44
N SER A 54 15.95 25.70 4.55
CA SER A 54 17.05 26.68 4.56
C SER A 54 18.39 26.01 4.32
N TYR A 55 19.36 26.76 3.80
CA TYR A 55 20.77 26.33 3.73
C TYR A 55 21.44 26.32 5.11
N ASP A 56 20.86 27.03 6.09
CA ASP A 56 21.39 27.15 7.45
C ASP A 56 21.01 25.93 8.32
N VAL A 57 21.30 24.72 7.83
CA VAL A 57 21.07 23.46 8.55
C VAL A 57 22.35 22.65 8.64
N THR A 58 22.49 21.86 9.71
CA THR A 58 23.62 20.95 9.88
C THR A 58 23.58 19.85 8.82
N GLU A 59 24.74 19.42 8.34
CA GLU A 59 24.85 18.31 7.40
C GLU A 59 24.33 17.00 8.02
N ILE A 60 23.40 16.34 7.34
CA ILE A 60 22.79 15.07 7.78
C ILE A 60 23.37 13.94 6.93
N LYS A 61 23.95 12.92 7.56
CA LYS A 61 24.32 11.68 6.89
C LYS A 61 23.12 10.72 6.91
N GLN A 62 22.69 10.28 5.74
CA GLN A 62 21.60 9.32 5.59
C GLN A 62 22.18 7.92 5.41
N ASP A 63 21.97 7.07 6.42
CA ASP A 63 22.29 5.64 6.35
C ASP A 63 21.10 4.86 5.77
N GLN A 64 21.35 3.63 5.29
CA GLN A 64 20.30 2.76 4.76
C GLN A 64 19.38 2.27 5.88
N PHE A 65 18.07 2.48 5.72
CA PHE A 65 17.09 2.00 6.70
C PHE A 65 16.85 0.49 6.54
N LEU A 66 17.18 -0.30 7.56
CA LEU A 66 17.04 -1.76 7.53
C LEU A 66 15.78 -2.22 8.27
N ALA A 67 15.27 -3.41 7.92
CA ALA A 67 14.15 -4.03 8.62
C ALA A 67 14.40 -4.21 10.12
N ARG A 68 15.67 -4.41 10.51
CA ARG A 68 16.10 -4.46 11.91
C ARG A 68 15.85 -3.14 12.63
N ASP A 69 16.08 -2.00 11.99
CA ASP A 69 15.89 -0.68 12.60
C ASP A 69 14.41 -0.40 12.83
N LEU A 70 13.57 -0.77 11.86
CA LEU A 70 12.12 -0.71 12.01
C LEU A 70 11.63 -1.59 13.16
N PHE A 71 12.10 -2.84 13.24
CA PHE A 71 11.75 -3.75 14.32
C PHE A 71 12.17 -3.21 15.68
N ASN A 72 13.40 -2.69 15.78
CA ASN A 72 13.93 -2.10 17.01
C ASN A 72 13.14 -0.87 17.46
N ALA A 73 12.72 -0.01 16.52
CA ALA A 73 11.97 1.20 16.82
C ALA A 73 10.52 0.94 17.25
N THR A 74 9.91 -0.14 16.77
CA THR A 74 8.47 -0.42 16.95
C THR A 74 8.20 -1.54 17.95
N TYR A 75 8.61 -2.76 17.63
CA TYR A 75 8.20 -3.99 18.32
C TYR A 75 9.19 -4.48 19.39
N ALA A 76 10.48 -4.14 19.27
CA ALA A 76 11.49 -4.72 20.16
C ALA A 76 11.20 -4.45 21.65
N LYS A 77 10.68 -3.26 21.98
CA LYS A 77 10.33 -2.92 23.37
C LYS A 77 9.18 -3.77 23.88
N SER A 78 8.07 -3.87 23.14
CA SER A 78 6.90 -4.63 23.57
C SER A 78 7.20 -6.11 23.73
N ILE A 79 7.96 -6.69 22.79
CA ILE A 79 8.37 -8.10 22.83
C ILE A 79 9.31 -8.35 24.02
N ALA A 80 10.30 -7.48 24.25
CA ALA A 80 11.20 -7.64 25.40
C ALA A 80 10.46 -7.58 26.74
N ASP A 81 9.44 -6.72 26.84
CA ASP A 81 8.61 -6.61 28.05
C ASP A 81 7.69 -7.83 28.24
N GLN A 82 7.10 -8.36 27.15
CA GLN A 82 6.34 -9.61 27.17
C GLN A 82 7.20 -10.80 27.58
N PHE A 83 8.44 -10.86 27.07
CA PHE A 83 9.41 -11.90 27.42
C PHE A 83 9.75 -11.87 28.91
N LYS A 84 9.98 -10.68 29.47
CA LYS A 84 10.23 -10.50 30.91
C LYS A 84 9.04 -10.89 31.78
N ARG A 85 7.82 -10.70 31.28
CA ARG A 85 6.58 -11.11 31.96
C ARG A 85 6.30 -12.62 31.84
N GLY A 86 7.04 -13.34 31.01
CA GLY A 86 6.85 -14.77 30.79
C GLY A 86 5.63 -15.10 29.92
N GLU A 87 5.11 -14.12 29.17
CA GLU A 87 3.95 -14.29 28.28
C GLU A 87 4.34 -14.98 26.95
N ILE A 88 5.62 -14.89 26.57
CA ILE A 88 6.16 -15.47 25.34
C ILE A 88 7.33 -16.40 25.68
N ASN A 89 7.28 -17.64 25.18
CA ASN A 89 8.35 -18.62 25.30
C ASN A 89 9.07 -18.77 23.96
N PRO A 90 10.42 -18.85 23.95
CA PRO A 90 11.20 -18.93 22.71
C PRO A 90 11.16 -20.31 22.02
N ILE A 91 10.38 -21.27 22.54
CA ILE A 91 10.39 -22.69 22.12
C ILE A 91 9.03 -23.12 21.50
N ASP A 92 7.99 -22.28 21.54
CA ASP A 92 6.69 -22.63 20.98
C ASP A 92 6.69 -22.41 19.44
N ASP A 93 7.28 -23.35 18.72
CA ASP A 93 7.25 -23.46 17.25
C ASP A 93 5.86 -23.92 16.74
N ASN A 94 4.76 -23.27 17.13
CA ASN A 94 3.40 -23.65 16.66
C ASN A 94 2.74 -22.64 15.69
N ASP A 95 3.37 -21.52 15.36
CA ASP A 95 2.70 -20.45 14.57
C ASP A 95 2.95 -20.52 13.05
N ASN A 96 3.45 -21.64 12.52
CA ASN A 96 3.76 -21.76 11.09
C ASN A 96 2.53 -21.99 10.17
N GLU A 97 1.28 -21.97 10.65
CA GLU A 97 0.12 -22.32 9.81
C GLU A 97 -0.91 -21.20 9.53
N GLU A 98 -1.06 -20.14 10.32
CA GLU A 98 -2.27 -19.29 10.20
C GLU A 98 -2.22 -18.14 9.17
N LYS A 99 -1.11 -17.91 8.44
CA LYS A 99 -1.03 -16.76 7.51
C LYS A 99 -1.40 -17.05 6.05
N LYS A 100 -1.90 -18.26 5.73
CA LYS A 100 -2.30 -18.60 4.34
C LYS A 100 -3.72 -18.20 3.94
N GLU A 101 -4.60 -17.78 4.85
CA GLU A 101 -6.05 -17.68 4.53
C GLU A 101 -6.61 -16.28 4.22
N LYS A 102 -5.84 -15.18 4.29
CA LYS A 102 -6.44 -13.84 4.11
C LYS A 102 -6.48 -13.29 2.68
N THR A 103 -6.16 -14.07 1.64
CA THR A 103 -6.24 -13.59 0.24
C THR A 103 -7.36 -14.16 -0.62
N ASP A 104 -8.16 -15.12 -0.13
CA ASP A 104 -9.10 -15.84 -1.01
C ASP A 104 -10.58 -15.72 -0.56
N THR A 105 -11.04 -14.55 -0.10
CA THR A 105 -12.49 -14.30 0.05
C THR A 105 -12.86 -12.83 -0.19
N MET A 106 -12.77 -12.38 -1.44
CA MET A 106 -13.76 -11.47 -2.01
C MET A 106 -14.11 -12.06 -3.37
N SER A 107 -15.16 -12.87 -3.33
CA SER A 107 -15.75 -13.58 -4.47
C SER A 107 -16.41 -12.63 -5.45
#